data_AF-W2CY22-F1
#
_entry.id   AF-W2CY22-F1
#
_cell.length_a   1.000
_cell.length_b   1.000
_cell.length_c   1.000
_cell.angle_alpha   90.00
_cell.angle_beta   90.00
_cell.angle_gamma   90.00
#
_symmetry.space_group_name_H-M   'P 1'
#
loop_
_entity.id
_entity.type
_entity.pdbx_description
1 polymer ?
#
loop_
_entity_poly.entity_id
_entity_poly.type
_entity_poly.pdbx_seq_one_letter_code
_entity_poly.pdbx_strand_id
1 'polypeptide(L)'
;MSRGTPYLIYYTKYTPLRLGYLALERMVQVMENTHASMVYADRYQQDGDERRPAPVIDYQRGSLRDDFEFGSVMMFRANVFRAAAVTMGSSYHFAGLYDLRLRLSERAPIVHIDEYLYTEVLSDRRKSGEKIFDYVDPRNRESQIEMERACTDYLRSVGAYISPDEIKPLALDATGFTHEASIIIPVRNRVRTIEDAVRSVLSQQASFDFNLIVIDNHSTDGTTDILRRYATDDPRVIHLIPERNDLGIGGCWNLGVQHDACGRFAVQLDSDDIYKDEHTLRTVVETFHREQCAMVIGSYQMTDFHLQPIPPGLIDHKEWTPENGHNNALRVNGLGAPRAFYTPLLRALPLPNTSYGEDYAIGLTVSRNYRIGRIYDPIYICRRWEDNSDAALDVTRSNRNNFYKDKIRTWELQARIRMHEEIS
;
A
#
# COMPACT_ATOMS: atom_id res chain seq x y z
N MET A 1 -23.35 -17.13 39.30
CA MET A 1 -23.21 -16.42 38.02
C MET A 1 -22.31 -15.22 38.25
N SER A 2 -21.13 -15.18 37.62
CA SER A 2 -20.18 -14.08 37.80
C SER A 2 -20.83 -12.75 37.40
N ARG A 3 -20.91 -11.78 38.34
CA ARG A 3 -21.41 -10.41 38.14
C ARG A 3 -20.40 -9.59 37.33
N GLY A 4 -20.14 -9.98 36.09
CA GLY A 4 -19.28 -9.23 35.18
C GLY A 4 -20.08 -8.26 34.31
N THR A 5 -19.53 -7.08 34.04
CA THR A 5 -20.10 -6.15 33.05
C THR A 5 -20.15 -6.83 31.67
N PRO A 6 -21.28 -6.77 30.93
CA PRO A 6 -21.42 -7.40 29.61
C PRO A 6 -20.58 -6.74 28.51
N TYR A 7 -20.22 -5.46 28.70
CA TYR A 7 -19.46 -4.65 27.75
C TYR A 7 -18.26 -3.98 28.42
N LEU A 8 -17.24 -3.70 27.62
CA LEU A 8 -16.07 -2.91 28.00
C LEU A 8 -15.97 -1.72 27.05
N ILE A 9 -15.59 -0.55 27.57
CA ILE A 9 -15.31 0.63 26.75
C ILE A 9 -13.83 0.95 26.92
N TYR A 10 -13.14 1.15 25.80
CA TYR A 10 -11.78 1.62 25.77
C TYR A 10 -11.73 3.00 25.11
N TYR A 11 -11.17 3.96 25.85
CA TYR A 11 -10.96 5.32 25.38
C TYR A 11 -9.46 5.58 25.27
N THR A 12 -8.98 5.88 24.07
CA THR A 12 -7.53 5.95 23.77
C THR A 12 -6.87 7.29 24.08
N LYS A 13 -7.67 8.30 24.44
CA LYS A 13 -7.18 9.67 24.67
C LYS A 13 -7.24 10.05 26.15
N TYR A 14 -6.49 11.09 26.49
CA TYR A 14 -6.50 11.71 27.82
C TYR A 14 -7.37 12.98 27.85
N THR A 15 -7.84 13.45 26.69
CA THR A 15 -8.72 14.62 26.61
C THR A 15 -10.14 14.28 27.04
N PRO A 16 -10.97 15.26 27.43
CA PRO A 16 -12.37 14.99 27.76
C PRO A 16 -13.15 14.39 26.57
N LEU A 17 -13.81 13.27 26.82
CA LEU A 17 -14.76 12.65 25.89
C LEU A 17 -16.15 13.24 26.08
N ARG A 18 -16.78 13.73 25.02
CA ARG A 18 -18.20 14.14 25.04
C ARG A 18 -19.03 13.16 24.22
N LEU A 19 -19.75 12.28 24.92
CA LEU A 19 -20.69 11.36 24.29
C LEU A 19 -21.89 12.11 23.72
N GLY A 20 -22.38 11.65 22.57
CA GLY A 20 -23.65 12.08 22.01
C GLY A 20 -24.84 11.56 22.83
N TYR A 21 -26.02 12.12 22.57
CA TYR A 21 -27.25 11.66 23.20
C TYR A 21 -27.51 10.18 22.86
N LEU A 22 -27.67 9.34 23.89
CA LEU A 22 -27.85 7.89 23.78
C LEU A 22 -26.74 7.13 23.03
N ALA A 23 -25.53 7.67 22.97
CA ALA A 23 -24.43 7.09 22.20
C ALA A 23 -24.08 5.66 22.64
N LEU A 24 -23.98 5.42 23.96
CA LEU A 24 -23.60 4.09 24.47
C LEU A 24 -24.73 3.09 24.29
N GLU A 25 -25.98 3.51 24.48
CA GLU A 25 -27.18 2.72 24.23
C GLU A 25 -27.25 2.31 22.76
N ARG A 26 -26.93 3.24 21.85
CA ARG A 26 -26.85 2.97 20.42
C ARG A 26 -25.75 1.96 20.09
N MET A 27 -24.55 2.12 20.66
CA MET A 27 -23.46 1.14 20.49
C MET A 27 -23.84 -0.25 20.99
N VAL A 28 -24.47 -0.34 22.16
CA VAL A 28 -24.99 -1.60 22.72
C VAL A 28 -26.05 -2.21 21.82
N GLN A 29 -27.01 -1.42 21.35
CA GLN A 29 -28.07 -1.89 20.46
C GLN A 29 -27.48 -2.48 19.16
N VAL A 30 -26.51 -1.81 18.53
CA VAL A 30 -25.85 -2.34 17.32
C VAL A 30 -25.09 -3.62 17.65
N MET A 31 -24.37 -3.65 18.77
CA MET A 31 -23.61 -4.84 19.18
C MET A 31 -24.51 -6.06 19.42
N GLU A 32 -25.71 -5.87 19.98
CA GLU A 32 -26.71 -6.92 20.15
C GLU A 32 -27.30 -7.37 18.81
N ASN A 33 -27.68 -6.44 17.94
CA ASN A 33 -28.28 -6.75 16.65
C ASN A 33 -27.34 -7.48 15.69
N THR A 34 -26.04 -7.19 15.76
CA THR A 34 -25.03 -7.74 14.84
C THR A 34 -24.21 -8.88 15.46
N HIS A 35 -24.42 -9.16 16.75
CA HIS A 35 -23.55 -10.04 17.54
C HIS A 35 -22.06 -9.69 17.44
N ALA A 36 -21.73 -8.41 17.24
CA ALA A 36 -20.35 -7.96 17.08
C ALA A 36 -19.49 -8.25 18.33
N SER A 37 -18.21 -8.50 18.07
CA SER A 37 -17.15 -8.58 19.08
C SER A 37 -16.72 -7.20 19.54
N MET A 38 -16.71 -6.24 18.61
CA MET A 38 -16.30 -4.85 18.81
C MET A 38 -17.16 -3.94 17.92
N VAL A 39 -17.56 -2.79 18.47
CA VAL A 39 -18.15 -1.69 17.70
C VAL A 39 -17.38 -0.41 17.95
N TYR A 40 -17.33 0.43 16.93
CA TYR A 40 -16.70 1.76 16.96
C TYR A 40 -17.52 2.68 16.05
N ALA A 41 -17.33 4.00 16.16
CA ALA A 41 -18.23 4.94 15.52
C ALA A 41 -17.52 6.16 14.93
N ASP A 42 -18.21 6.81 14.01
CA ASP A 42 -17.86 8.14 13.56
C ASP A 42 -17.89 9.16 14.70
N ARG A 43 -17.13 10.24 14.51
CA ARG A 43 -16.93 11.25 15.54
C ARG A 43 -16.85 12.65 15.00
N TYR A 44 -17.11 13.60 15.88
CA TYR A 44 -16.73 14.97 15.65
C TYR A 44 -15.38 15.28 16.29
N GLN A 45 -14.60 16.13 15.64
CA GLN A 45 -13.43 16.75 16.22
C GLN A 45 -13.72 18.22 16.53
N GLN A 46 -13.39 18.64 17.75
CA GLN A 46 -13.54 20.00 18.25
C GLN A 46 -12.17 20.69 18.33
N ASP A 47 -11.98 21.80 17.59
CA ASP A 47 -10.82 22.70 17.70
C ASP A 47 -11.30 24.11 18.05
N GLY A 48 -11.03 24.55 19.28
CA GLY A 48 -11.64 25.78 19.81
C GLY A 48 -13.17 25.68 19.78
N ASP A 49 -13.82 26.66 19.14
CA ASP A 49 -15.28 26.70 18.98
C ASP A 49 -15.77 25.93 17.74
N GLU A 50 -14.87 25.49 16.87
CA GLU A 50 -15.23 24.80 15.64
C GLU A 50 -15.36 23.29 15.84
N ARG A 51 -16.45 22.73 15.32
CA ARG A 51 -16.75 21.29 15.35
C ARG A 51 -16.85 20.77 13.92
N ARG A 52 -16.02 19.79 13.56
CA ARG A 52 -15.97 19.21 12.21
C ARG A 52 -16.28 17.70 12.24
N PRO A 53 -16.99 17.18 11.23
CA PRO A 53 -17.09 15.73 11.00
C PRO A 53 -15.70 15.13 10.80
N ALA A 54 -15.43 13.99 11.44
CA ALA A 54 -14.20 13.22 11.28
C ALA A 54 -14.55 11.72 11.18
N PRO A 55 -15.05 11.27 10.00
CA PRO A 55 -15.45 9.89 9.81
C PRO A 55 -14.27 8.94 9.94
N VAL A 56 -14.54 7.73 10.41
CA VAL A 56 -13.56 6.65 10.47
C VAL A 56 -13.74 5.70 9.31
N ILE A 57 -12.77 4.81 9.12
CA ILE A 57 -12.80 3.84 8.02
C ILE A 57 -13.67 2.64 8.39
N ASP A 58 -14.46 2.17 7.43
CA ASP A 58 -15.26 0.94 7.57
C ASP A 58 -14.36 -0.30 7.68
N TYR A 59 -14.84 -1.32 8.40
CA TYR A 59 -14.11 -2.57 8.65
C TYR A 59 -14.74 -3.74 7.91
N GLN A 60 -13.88 -4.57 7.31
CA GLN A 60 -14.29 -5.86 6.76
C GLN A 60 -13.42 -6.98 7.31
N ARG A 61 -13.99 -8.19 7.36
CA ARG A 61 -13.25 -9.40 7.73
C ARG A 61 -12.04 -9.59 6.80
N GLY A 62 -10.86 -9.85 7.37
CA GLY A 62 -9.61 -9.96 6.63
C GLY A 62 -8.85 -8.65 6.48
N SER A 63 -9.31 -7.56 7.11
CA SER A 63 -8.53 -6.32 7.22
C SER A 63 -7.36 -6.52 8.16
N LEU A 64 -6.14 -6.54 7.62
CA LEU A 64 -4.92 -6.88 8.37
C LEU A 64 -4.08 -5.67 8.77
N ARG A 65 -4.14 -4.53 8.10
CA ARG A 65 -3.25 -3.41 8.43
C ARG A 65 -3.35 -2.96 9.89
N ASP A 66 -2.26 -2.44 10.41
CA ASP A 66 -2.04 -2.10 11.81
C ASP A 66 -2.30 -0.62 12.16
N ASP A 67 -2.47 0.24 11.15
CA ASP A 67 -2.77 1.67 11.27
C ASP A 67 -4.28 1.99 11.09
N PHE A 68 -5.15 1.03 11.39
CA PHE A 68 -6.60 1.21 11.27
C PHE A 68 -7.09 2.32 12.24
N GLU A 69 -7.80 3.32 11.71
CA GLU A 69 -8.41 4.39 12.52
C GLU A 69 -9.80 3.95 13.00
N PHE A 70 -9.90 3.49 14.25
CA PHE A 70 -11.17 3.14 14.90
C PHE A 70 -11.83 4.31 15.64
N GLY A 71 -11.25 5.51 15.59
CA GLY A 71 -11.62 6.59 16.50
C GLY A 71 -11.09 6.35 17.92
N SER A 72 -11.28 7.30 18.84
CA SER A 72 -10.82 7.12 20.22
C SER A 72 -11.68 6.21 21.08
N VAL A 73 -12.91 5.88 20.69
CA VAL A 73 -13.84 5.08 21.50
C VAL A 73 -14.13 3.75 20.82
N MET A 74 -13.75 2.66 21.48
CA MET A 74 -14.08 1.30 21.06
C MET A 74 -14.87 0.62 22.18
N MET A 75 -15.98 -0.02 21.83
CA MET A 75 -16.75 -0.85 22.75
C MET A 75 -16.58 -2.33 22.37
N PHE A 76 -16.37 -3.17 23.38
CA PHE A 76 -16.13 -4.60 23.22
C PHE A 76 -17.17 -5.42 23.98
N ARG A 77 -17.53 -6.57 23.41
CA ARG A 77 -18.30 -7.58 24.12
C ARG A 77 -17.38 -8.31 25.11
N ALA A 78 -17.67 -8.23 26.40
CA ALA A 78 -16.69 -8.59 27.44
C ALA A 78 -16.31 -10.08 27.46
N ASN A 79 -17.24 -10.99 27.13
CA ASN A 79 -16.94 -12.42 27.04
C ASN A 79 -16.06 -12.75 25.82
N VAL A 80 -16.32 -12.14 24.67
CA VAL A 80 -15.52 -12.33 23.44
C VAL A 80 -14.14 -11.72 23.62
N PHE A 81 -14.05 -10.53 24.24
CA PHE A 81 -12.79 -9.91 24.63
C PHE A 81 -11.92 -10.85 25.47
N ARG A 82 -12.48 -11.41 26.56
CA ARG A 82 -11.73 -12.36 27.41
C ARG A 82 -11.30 -13.61 26.65
N ALA A 83 -12.18 -14.17 25.82
CA ALA A 83 -11.85 -15.34 25.02
C ALA A 83 -10.73 -15.06 24.00
N ALA A 84 -10.74 -13.88 23.36
CA ALA A 84 -9.68 -13.43 22.46
C ALA A 84 -8.35 -13.17 23.21
N ALA A 85 -8.41 -12.52 24.37
CA ALA A 85 -7.24 -12.24 25.20
C ALA A 85 -6.53 -13.51 25.68
N VAL A 86 -7.27 -14.58 26.00
CA VAL A 86 -6.69 -15.88 26.40
C VAL A 86 -5.91 -16.55 25.26
N THR A 87 -6.24 -16.26 24.01
CA THR A 87 -5.53 -16.80 22.83
C THR A 87 -4.32 -15.97 22.40
N MET A 88 -4.10 -14.81 23.02
CA MET A 88 -2.91 -14.00 22.74
C MET A 88 -1.68 -14.64 23.39
N GLY A 89 -0.76 -15.14 22.57
CA GLY A 89 0.41 -15.91 23.03
C GLY A 89 1.61 -15.07 23.45
N SER A 90 1.57 -13.75 23.22
CA SER A 90 2.71 -12.84 23.39
C SER A 90 2.35 -11.65 24.29
N SER A 91 3.32 -11.22 25.10
CA SER A 91 3.26 -9.93 25.79
C SER A 91 3.80 -8.84 24.85
N TYR A 92 3.05 -7.75 24.72
CA TYR A 92 3.34 -6.63 23.82
C TYR A 92 3.38 -5.31 24.59
N HIS A 93 4.32 -4.43 24.26
CA HIS A 93 4.31 -3.04 24.72
C HIS A 93 3.49 -2.14 23.81
N PHE A 94 3.41 -2.47 22.52
CA PHE A 94 2.82 -1.65 21.47
C PHE A 94 1.70 -2.38 20.71
N ALA A 95 1.89 -3.66 20.35
CA ALA A 95 0.97 -4.37 19.46
C ALA A 95 -0.23 -5.05 20.15
N GLY A 96 -0.42 -4.87 21.47
CA GLY A 96 -1.44 -5.58 22.24
C GLY A 96 -2.86 -5.37 21.74
N LEU A 97 -3.24 -4.12 21.43
CA LEU A 97 -4.58 -3.82 20.87
C LEU A 97 -4.74 -4.36 19.44
N TYR A 98 -3.65 -4.35 18.66
CA TYR A 98 -3.65 -4.84 17.29
C TYR A 98 -3.82 -6.37 17.23
N ASP A 99 -3.06 -7.14 18.02
CA ASP A 99 -3.25 -8.59 18.14
C ASP A 99 -4.65 -8.91 18.68
N LEU A 100 -5.09 -8.22 19.74
CA LEU A 100 -6.46 -8.40 20.26
C LEU A 100 -7.51 -8.20 19.17
N ARG A 101 -7.42 -7.12 18.37
CA ARG A 101 -8.34 -6.87 17.25
C ARG A 101 -8.34 -8.03 16.25
N LEU A 102 -7.17 -8.53 15.87
CA LEU A 102 -7.03 -9.68 14.99
C LEU A 102 -7.76 -10.90 15.58
N ARG A 103 -7.54 -11.23 16.86
CA ARG A 103 -8.21 -12.35 17.56
C ARG A 103 -9.72 -12.17 17.70
N LEU A 104 -10.20 -10.94 17.89
CA LEU A 104 -11.63 -10.63 17.94
C LEU A 104 -12.30 -10.91 16.59
N SER A 105 -11.63 -10.55 15.49
CA SER A 105 -12.14 -10.72 14.12
C SER A 105 -12.34 -12.18 13.71
N GLU A 106 -11.65 -13.13 14.36
CA GLU A 106 -11.83 -14.57 14.15
C GLU A 106 -13.12 -15.08 14.79
N ARG A 107 -13.64 -14.39 15.80
CA ARG A 107 -14.72 -14.88 16.68
C ARG A 107 -16.08 -14.31 16.35
N ALA A 108 -16.13 -13.01 16.05
CA ALA A 108 -17.37 -12.31 15.71
C ALA A 108 -17.07 -11.01 14.96
N PRO A 109 -18.04 -10.46 14.22
CA PRO A 109 -17.85 -9.25 13.41
C PRO A 109 -17.31 -8.08 14.22
N ILE A 110 -16.48 -7.26 13.59
CA ILE A 110 -16.17 -5.90 14.06
C ILE A 110 -17.01 -4.97 13.20
N VAL A 111 -17.76 -4.06 13.83
CA VAL A 111 -18.77 -3.25 13.14
C VAL A 111 -18.47 -1.76 13.33
N HIS A 112 -18.36 -1.07 12.20
CA HIS A 112 -18.40 0.39 12.16
C HIS A 112 -19.85 0.86 12.26
N ILE A 113 -20.10 1.78 13.18
CA ILE A 113 -21.35 2.54 13.26
C ILE A 113 -21.08 3.87 12.57
N ASP A 114 -21.55 4.01 11.32
CA ASP A 114 -21.44 5.21 10.50
C ASP A 114 -22.40 6.32 10.98
N GLU A 115 -22.34 6.60 12.29
CA GLU A 115 -23.10 7.62 13.01
C GLU A 115 -22.15 8.38 13.93
N TYR A 116 -22.34 9.69 14.04
CA TYR A 116 -21.48 10.55 14.83
C TYR A 116 -21.84 10.50 16.32
N LEU A 117 -21.30 9.51 17.03
CA LEU A 117 -21.75 9.16 18.39
C LEU A 117 -21.01 9.92 19.49
N TYR A 118 -19.91 10.62 19.20
CA TYR A 118 -19.19 11.37 20.22
C TYR A 118 -18.32 12.49 19.62
N THR A 119 -17.81 13.35 20.49
CA THR A 119 -16.92 14.46 20.13
C THR A 119 -15.63 14.36 20.92
N GLU A 120 -14.51 14.48 20.21
CA GLU A 120 -13.17 14.54 20.77
C GLU A 120 -12.64 15.98 20.71
N VAL A 121 -11.91 16.41 21.74
CA VAL A 121 -11.15 17.65 21.70
C VAL A 121 -9.82 17.39 20.99
N LEU A 122 -9.49 18.19 19.97
CA LEU A 122 -8.22 18.15 19.25
C LEU A 122 -7.08 18.58 20.18
N SER A 123 -6.13 17.69 20.42
CA SER A 123 -4.89 17.96 21.16
C SER A 123 -3.63 17.93 20.28
N ASP A 124 -3.75 17.44 19.04
CA ASP A 124 -2.64 17.29 18.08
C ASP A 124 -3.04 17.92 16.74
N ARG A 125 -2.29 18.95 16.33
CA ARG A 125 -2.58 19.77 15.13
C ARG A 125 -1.78 19.36 13.89
N ARG A 126 -1.01 18.25 13.96
CA ARG A 126 -0.19 17.76 12.84
C ARG A 126 -1.05 17.30 11.67
N LYS A 127 -0.58 17.53 10.43
CA LYS A 127 -1.31 17.18 9.20
C LYS A 127 -1.25 15.67 8.94
N SER A 128 -2.25 15.11 8.26
CA SER A 128 -2.30 13.69 7.90
C SER A 128 -1.10 13.23 7.06
N GLY A 129 -0.60 14.08 6.15
CA GLY A 129 0.57 13.80 5.32
C GLY A 129 1.89 13.62 6.10
N GLU A 130 1.99 14.17 7.31
CA GLU A 130 3.16 14.00 8.18
C GLU A 130 3.19 12.61 8.83
N LYS A 131 2.06 11.89 8.87
CA LYS A 131 1.93 10.55 9.51
C LYS A 131 2.10 9.38 8.56
N ILE A 132 2.01 9.62 7.24
CA ILE A 132 2.06 8.54 6.23
C ILE A 132 3.36 7.76 6.29
N PHE A 133 4.45 8.38 6.74
CA PHE A 133 5.78 7.77 6.84
C PHE A 133 6.16 7.36 8.27
N ASP A 134 5.24 7.40 9.24
CA ASP A 134 5.56 7.03 10.63
C ASP A 134 6.04 5.58 10.73
N TYR A 135 5.63 4.68 9.81
CA TYR A 135 6.08 3.28 9.81
C TYR A 135 7.55 3.09 9.40
N VAL A 136 8.17 4.05 8.70
CA VAL A 136 9.60 4.03 8.37
C VAL A 136 10.46 4.83 9.36
N ASP A 137 9.83 5.47 10.34
CA ASP A 137 10.56 6.22 11.37
C ASP A 137 11.37 5.24 12.26
N PRO A 138 12.70 5.40 12.36
CA PRO A 138 13.54 4.55 13.21
C PRO A 138 13.08 4.50 14.67
N ARG A 139 12.41 5.56 15.17
CA ARG A 139 11.85 5.64 16.53
C ARG A 139 10.69 4.68 16.76
N ASN A 140 10.06 4.19 15.69
CA ASN A 140 8.94 3.26 15.74
C ASN A 140 9.36 1.80 15.48
N ARG A 141 10.66 1.51 15.33
CA ARG A 141 11.15 0.17 14.96
C ARG A 141 10.71 -0.94 15.91
N GLU A 142 10.75 -0.71 17.23
CA GLU A 142 10.31 -1.70 18.22
C GLU A 142 8.81 -2.00 18.08
N SER A 143 7.99 -0.96 17.87
CA SER A 143 6.57 -1.10 17.59
C SER A 143 6.35 -1.90 16.29
N GLN A 144 7.08 -1.59 15.21
CA GLN A 144 6.97 -2.30 13.94
C GLN A 144 7.29 -3.79 14.07
N ILE A 145 8.32 -4.15 14.85
CA ILE A 145 8.68 -5.56 15.12
C ILE A 145 7.54 -6.27 15.86
N GLU A 146 6.94 -5.62 16.86
CA GLU A 146 5.81 -6.21 17.59
C GLU A 146 4.57 -6.37 16.70
N MET A 147 4.26 -5.37 15.86
CA MET A 147 3.14 -5.43 14.92
C MET A 147 3.32 -6.52 13.86
N GLU A 148 4.54 -6.68 13.33
CA GLU A 148 4.89 -7.76 12.42
C GLU A 148 4.71 -9.14 13.09
N ARG A 149 5.18 -9.30 14.33
CA ARG A 149 5.01 -10.55 15.08
C ARG A 149 3.53 -10.89 15.28
N ALA A 150 2.72 -9.92 15.73
CA ALA A 150 1.28 -10.10 15.90
C ALA A 150 0.59 -10.51 14.60
N CYS A 151 0.92 -9.84 13.48
CA CYS A 151 0.36 -10.20 12.17
C CYS A 151 0.78 -11.61 11.76
N THR A 152 2.05 -11.97 11.95
CA THR A 152 2.59 -13.28 11.57
C THR A 152 1.94 -14.40 12.36
N ASP A 153 1.76 -14.22 13.67
CA ASP A 153 1.10 -15.19 14.54
C ASP A 153 -0.39 -15.34 14.21
N TYR A 154 -1.04 -14.28 13.76
CA TYR A 154 -2.40 -14.36 13.22
C TYR A 154 -2.45 -15.14 11.91
N LEU A 155 -1.55 -14.84 10.96
CA LEU A 155 -1.51 -15.56 9.68
C LEU A 155 -1.30 -17.06 9.90
N ARG A 156 -0.50 -17.46 10.89
CA ARG A 156 -0.35 -18.87 11.28
C ARG A 156 -1.65 -19.47 11.80
N SER A 157 -2.38 -18.76 12.66
CA SER A 157 -3.62 -19.32 13.26
C SER A 157 -4.74 -19.51 12.25
N VAL A 158 -4.76 -18.70 11.19
CA VAL A 158 -5.77 -18.81 10.12
C VAL A 158 -5.31 -19.63 8.92
N GLY A 159 -4.11 -20.22 8.94
CA GLY A 159 -3.58 -21.03 7.84
C GLY A 159 -3.15 -20.22 6.61
N ALA A 160 -2.80 -18.94 6.78
CA ALA A 160 -2.37 -18.04 5.71
C ALA A 160 -0.87 -17.69 5.72
N TYR A 161 -0.13 -18.20 6.71
CA TYR A 161 1.32 -17.99 6.81
C TYR A 161 2.04 -18.78 5.73
N ILE A 162 2.94 -18.13 5.00
CA ILE A 162 3.81 -18.78 4.01
C ILE A 162 5.22 -18.88 4.60
N SER A 163 5.80 -20.08 4.57
CA SER A 163 7.20 -20.28 4.93
C SER A 163 8.13 -19.66 3.88
N PRO A 164 9.25 -19.02 4.25
CA PRO A 164 10.23 -18.54 3.27
C PRO A 164 10.75 -19.66 2.35
N ASP A 165 10.74 -20.92 2.79
CA ASP A 165 11.15 -22.09 1.99
C ASP A 165 10.19 -22.40 0.83
N GLU A 166 8.95 -21.90 0.88
CA GLU A 166 7.95 -22.08 -0.17
C GLU A 166 8.13 -21.06 -1.31
N ILE A 167 8.88 -19.98 -1.08
CA ILE A 167 9.13 -18.93 -2.05
C ILE A 167 10.19 -19.37 -3.05
N LYS A 168 9.79 -19.52 -4.31
CA LYS A 168 10.66 -20.08 -5.36
C LYS A 168 11.44 -18.98 -6.07
N PRO A 169 12.71 -19.25 -6.45
CA PRO A 169 13.36 -18.44 -7.47
C PRO A 169 12.62 -18.62 -8.80
N LEU A 170 12.65 -17.59 -9.65
CA LEU A 170 12.04 -17.61 -10.97
C LEU A 170 13.13 -17.75 -12.03
N ALA A 171 12.95 -18.71 -12.95
CA ALA A 171 13.78 -18.80 -14.14
C ALA A 171 13.46 -17.65 -15.11
N LEU A 172 14.49 -16.91 -15.53
CA LEU A 172 14.39 -15.74 -16.40
C LEU A 172 14.76 -16.07 -17.85
N ASP A 173 14.26 -17.19 -18.35
CA ASP A 173 14.66 -17.82 -19.61
C ASP A 173 13.77 -17.46 -20.83
N ALA A 174 12.80 -16.58 -20.66
CA ALA A 174 11.92 -16.19 -21.77
C ALA A 174 12.69 -15.49 -22.90
N THR A 175 12.53 -16.04 -24.10
CA THR A 175 13.13 -15.55 -25.34
C THR A 175 12.12 -14.80 -26.19
N GLY A 176 12.55 -14.19 -27.31
CA GLY A 176 11.67 -13.49 -28.25
C GLY A 176 11.40 -12.02 -27.93
N PHE A 177 12.07 -11.46 -26.91
CA PHE A 177 12.05 -10.03 -26.62
C PHE A 177 13.10 -9.30 -27.45
N THR A 178 12.70 -8.20 -28.10
CA THR A 178 13.61 -7.33 -28.86
C THR A 178 14.41 -6.38 -27.98
N HIS A 179 13.95 -6.12 -26.76
CA HIS A 179 14.60 -5.28 -25.76
C HIS A 179 14.71 -6.05 -24.44
N GLU A 180 15.78 -5.82 -23.68
CA GLU A 180 15.94 -6.44 -22.36
C GLU A 180 15.01 -5.77 -21.35
N ALA A 181 14.82 -4.46 -21.45
CA ALA A 181 13.94 -3.70 -20.55
C ALA A 181 13.09 -2.65 -21.29
N SER A 182 11.91 -2.39 -20.75
CA SER A 182 11.06 -1.26 -21.12
C SER A 182 10.71 -0.46 -19.89
N ILE A 183 10.96 0.84 -19.94
CA ILE A 183 10.45 1.77 -18.93
C ILE A 183 9.01 2.09 -19.33
N ILE A 184 8.08 2.01 -18.39
CA ILE A 184 6.66 2.29 -18.61
C ILE A 184 6.26 3.51 -17.79
N ILE A 185 5.71 4.52 -18.46
CA ILE A 185 5.21 5.75 -17.83
C ILE A 185 3.73 5.95 -18.19
N PRO A 186 2.80 5.62 -17.30
CA PRO A 186 1.44 6.16 -17.35
C PRO A 186 1.47 7.67 -17.08
N VAL A 187 0.80 8.45 -17.93
CA VAL A 187 0.77 9.91 -17.74
C VAL A 187 -0.59 10.50 -18.08
N ARG A 188 -1.00 11.50 -17.31
CA ARG A 188 -2.11 12.40 -17.63
C ARG A 188 -1.84 13.77 -17.02
N ASN A 189 -1.76 14.79 -17.87
CA ASN A 189 -1.55 16.18 -17.47
C ASN A 189 -0.33 16.38 -16.55
N ARG A 190 0.87 16.24 -17.13
CA ARG A 190 2.16 16.39 -16.46
C ARG A 190 3.14 17.24 -17.28
N VAL A 191 2.64 18.30 -17.92
CA VAL A 191 3.46 19.16 -18.80
C VAL A 191 4.70 19.71 -18.07
N ARG A 192 4.59 19.93 -16.77
CA ARG A 192 5.66 20.50 -15.93
C ARG A 192 6.81 19.54 -15.66
N THR A 193 6.62 18.23 -15.79
CA THR A 193 7.56 17.23 -15.24
C THR A 193 7.87 16.07 -16.15
N ILE A 194 7.00 15.79 -17.12
CA ILE A 194 7.17 14.67 -18.05
C ILE A 194 8.48 14.76 -18.85
N GLU A 195 8.92 15.97 -19.18
CA GLU A 195 10.18 16.17 -19.91
C GLU A 195 11.39 15.70 -19.10
N ASP A 196 11.43 15.98 -17.79
CA ASP A 196 12.49 15.50 -16.91
C ASP A 196 12.48 13.97 -16.78
N ALA A 197 11.28 13.39 -16.64
CA ALA A 197 11.11 11.93 -16.57
C ALA A 197 11.67 11.25 -17.83
N VAL A 198 11.28 11.71 -19.02
CA VAL A 198 11.78 11.20 -20.30
C VAL A 198 13.30 11.37 -20.40
N ARG A 199 13.84 12.55 -20.07
CA ARG A 199 15.29 12.79 -20.11
C ARG A 199 16.06 11.85 -19.19
N SER A 200 15.54 11.56 -18.00
CA SER A 200 16.17 10.63 -17.05
C SER A 200 16.23 9.19 -17.57
N VAL A 201 15.27 8.79 -18.42
CA VAL A 201 15.27 7.49 -19.09
C VAL A 201 16.26 7.48 -20.25
N LEU A 202 16.26 8.51 -21.08
CA LEU A 202 17.14 8.56 -22.25
C LEU A 202 18.62 8.69 -21.89
N SER A 203 18.94 9.18 -20.68
CA SER A 203 20.29 9.23 -20.13
C SER A 203 20.80 7.91 -19.55
N GLN A 204 19.97 6.86 -19.45
CA GLN A 204 20.39 5.58 -18.88
C GLN A 204 21.49 4.93 -19.74
N GLN A 205 22.50 4.38 -19.06
CA GLN A 205 23.62 3.65 -19.65
C GLN A 205 23.53 2.16 -19.28
N ALA A 206 23.22 1.33 -20.26
CA ALA A 206 23.14 -0.12 -20.12
C ALA A 206 23.94 -0.83 -21.22
N SER A 207 24.38 -2.06 -20.94
CA SER A 207 25.00 -2.95 -21.93
C SER A 207 23.97 -3.72 -22.78
N PHE A 208 22.68 -3.43 -22.58
CA PHE A 208 21.55 -4.06 -23.24
C PHE A 208 20.62 -3.01 -23.82
N ASP A 209 19.84 -3.40 -24.84
CA ASP A 209 18.86 -2.54 -25.46
C ASP A 209 17.64 -2.33 -24.58
N PHE A 210 17.15 -1.09 -24.53
CA PHE A 210 15.94 -0.71 -23.80
C PHE A 210 15.14 0.35 -24.56
N ASN A 211 13.86 0.46 -24.23
CA ASN A 211 12.98 1.50 -24.75
C ASN A 211 12.12 2.14 -23.64
N LEU A 212 11.41 3.20 -24.02
CA LEU A 212 10.47 3.92 -23.18
C LEU A 212 9.08 3.84 -23.82
N ILE A 213 8.11 3.30 -23.08
CA ILE A 213 6.71 3.25 -23.48
C ILE A 213 5.93 4.21 -22.59
N VAL A 214 5.41 5.29 -23.18
CA VAL A 214 4.60 6.29 -22.48
C VAL A 214 3.14 6.13 -22.88
N ILE A 215 2.27 5.92 -21.89
CA ILE A 215 0.84 5.76 -22.07
C ILE A 215 0.19 7.06 -21.64
N ASP A 216 -0.04 7.94 -22.60
CA ASP A 216 -0.68 9.23 -22.43
C ASP A 216 -2.20 9.05 -22.42
N ASN A 217 -2.76 9.07 -21.21
CA ASN A 217 -4.18 8.85 -20.96
C ASN A 217 -4.98 10.15 -21.16
N HIS A 218 -4.92 10.66 -22.39
CA HIS A 218 -5.67 11.82 -22.88
C HIS A 218 -5.29 13.14 -22.18
N SER A 219 -4.00 13.48 -22.16
CA SER A 219 -3.56 14.78 -21.64
C SER A 219 -4.06 15.95 -22.48
N THR A 220 -4.29 17.10 -21.83
CA THR A 220 -4.84 18.32 -22.42
C THR A 220 -4.03 19.58 -22.07
N ASP A 221 -2.90 19.42 -21.40
CA ASP A 221 -2.09 20.51 -20.83
C ASP A 221 -0.78 20.78 -21.61
N GLY A 222 -0.61 20.14 -22.78
CA GLY A 222 0.62 20.20 -23.57
C GLY A 222 1.57 19.01 -23.36
N THR A 223 1.31 18.12 -22.40
CA THR A 223 2.08 16.87 -22.20
C THR A 223 2.21 16.06 -23.50
N THR A 224 1.12 15.90 -24.23
CA THR A 224 1.06 15.13 -25.46
C THR A 224 2.01 15.67 -26.54
N ASP A 225 2.12 17.00 -26.67
CA ASP A 225 2.98 17.62 -27.69
C ASP A 225 4.46 17.43 -27.36
N ILE A 226 4.83 17.49 -26.07
CA ILE A 226 6.18 17.17 -25.61
C ILE A 226 6.54 15.73 -25.97
N LEU A 227 5.65 14.78 -25.67
CA LEU A 227 5.88 13.36 -25.91
C LEU A 227 5.97 13.02 -27.41
N ARG A 228 5.13 13.63 -28.26
CA ARG A 228 5.20 13.45 -29.72
C ARG A 228 6.55 13.91 -30.28
N ARG A 229 7.09 15.02 -29.77
CA ARG A 229 8.43 15.50 -30.18
C ARG A 229 9.49 14.47 -29.86
N TYR A 230 9.52 13.95 -28.63
CA TYR A 230 10.47 12.91 -28.23
C TYR A 230 10.33 11.62 -29.05
N ALA A 231 9.10 11.16 -29.32
CA ALA A 231 8.85 9.98 -30.14
C ALA A 231 9.26 10.17 -31.62
N THR A 232 9.31 11.42 -32.09
CA THR A 232 9.81 11.75 -33.44
C THR A 232 11.34 11.78 -33.48
N ASP A 233 11.97 12.31 -32.42
CA ASP A 233 13.41 12.55 -32.37
C ASP A 233 14.22 11.33 -31.91
N ASP A 234 13.65 10.43 -31.09
CA ASP A 234 14.33 9.24 -30.57
C ASP A 234 13.47 7.97 -30.76
N PRO A 235 13.94 6.98 -31.56
CA PRO A 235 13.18 5.77 -31.86
C PRO A 235 12.94 4.85 -30.64
N ARG A 236 13.64 5.09 -29.52
CA ARG A 236 13.39 4.36 -28.27
C ARG A 236 12.11 4.83 -27.58
N VAL A 237 11.54 5.99 -27.94
CA VAL A 237 10.35 6.54 -27.29
C VAL A 237 9.10 6.14 -28.07
N ILE A 238 8.26 5.31 -27.45
CA ILE A 238 6.97 4.89 -27.96
C ILE A 238 5.88 5.65 -27.20
N HIS A 239 5.24 6.60 -27.87
CA HIS A 239 4.14 7.38 -27.31
C HIS A 239 2.80 6.80 -27.76
N LEU A 240 2.01 6.32 -26.80
CA LEU A 240 0.71 5.72 -27.01
C LEU A 240 -0.39 6.60 -26.41
N ILE A 241 -1.42 6.90 -27.21
CA ILE A 241 -2.68 7.48 -26.74
C ILE A 241 -3.75 6.40 -26.91
N PRO A 242 -4.23 5.75 -25.83
CA PRO A 242 -5.23 4.69 -25.94
C PRO A 242 -6.54 5.19 -26.57
N GLU A 243 -7.16 4.40 -27.43
CA GLU A 243 -8.49 4.73 -27.99
C GLU A 243 -9.59 4.78 -26.91
N ARG A 244 -9.40 3.98 -25.84
CA ARG A 244 -10.31 3.89 -24.68
C ARG A 244 -10.04 4.99 -23.65
N ASN A 245 -11.06 5.31 -22.85
CA ASN A 245 -11.06 6.44 -21.91
C ASN A 245 -11.38 6.05 -20.45
N ASP A 246 -11.35 4.75 -20.14
CA ASP A 246 -11.73 4.16 -18.84
C ASP A 246 -10.53 3.61 -18.05
N LEU A 247 -9.30 3.95 -18.45
CA LEU A 247 -8.08 3.45 -17.83
C LEU A 247 -7.70 4.26 -16.60
N GLY A 248 -7.48 3.57 -15.49
CA GLY A 248 -6.63 4.02 -14.39
C GLY A 248 -5.16 3.68 -14.64
N ILE A 249 -4.32 3.95 -13.65
CA ILE A 249 -2.86 3.68 -13.72
C ILE A 249 -2.57 2.21 -14.05
N GLY A 250 -3.23 1.27 -13.37
CA GLY A 250 -3.05 -0.16 -13.62
C GLY A 250 -3.50 -0.59 -15.03
N GLY A 251 -4.52 0.08 -15.57
CA GLY A 251 -4.95 -0.11 -16.96
C GLY A 251 -3.90 0.35 -17.97
N CYS A 252 -3.28 1.52 -17.74
CA CYS A 252 -2.16 2.00 -18.56
C CYS A 252 -0.94 1.07 -18.47
N TRP A 253 -0.64 0.55 -17.27
CA TRP A 253 0.41 -0.46 -17.09
C TRP A 253 0.14 -1.73 -17.90
N ASN A 254 -1.10 -2.24 -17.84
CA ASN A 254 -1.47 -3.40 -18.65
C ASN A 254 -1.27 -3.13 -20.16
N LEU A 255 -1.64 -1.95 -20.66
CA LEU A 255 -1.39 -1.60 -22.05
C LEU A 255 0.11 -1.58 -22.40
N GLY A 256 0.94 -0.97 -21.54
CA GLY A 256 2.39 -0.92 -21.75
C GLY A 256 3.02 -2.30 -21.75
N VAL A 257 2.65 -3.15 -20.79
CA VAL A 257 3.19 -4.52 -20.62
C VAL A 257 2.76 -5.45 -21.75
N GLN A 258 1.53 -5.29 -22.25
CA GLN A 258 0.99 -6.09 -23.35
C GLN A 258 1.47 -5.60 -24.72
N HIS A 259 2.16 -4.45 -24.81
CA HIS A 259 2.71 -3.95 -26.06
C HIS A 259 3.82 -4.89 -26.58
N ASP A 260 3.87 -5.13 -27.89
CA ASP A 260 4.83 -6.06 -28.51
C ASP A 260 6.29 -5.64 -28.32
N ALA A 261 6.53 -4.32 -28.24
CA ALA A 261 7.86 -3.77 -27.96
C ALA A 261 8.25 -3.80 -26.47
N CYS A 262 7.36 -4.22 -25.57
CA CYS A 262 7.71 -4.32 -24.15
C CYS A 262 8.82 -5.37 -23.96
N GLY A 263 9.92 -4.96 -23.36
CA GLY A 263 11.10 -5.79 -23.11
C GLY A 263 10.86 -6.87 -22.06
N ARG A 264 11.88 -7.70 -21.85
CA ARG A 264 11.81 -8.84 -20.90
C ARG A 264 11.51 -8.39 -19.47
N PHE A 265 11.95 -7.18 -19.10
CA PHE A 265 11.63 -6.54 -17.83
C PHE A 265 10.86 -5.22 -18.04
N ALA A 266 9.72 -5.07 -17.38
CA ALA A 266 8.96 -3.84 -17.35
C ALA A 266 9.32 -3.03 -16.09
N VAL A 267 9.80 -1.80 -16.24
CA VAL A 267 10.35 -0.97 -15.15
C VAL A 267 9.52 0.30 -14.98
N GLN A 268 9.15 0.61 -13.75
CA GLN A 268 8.33 1.79 -13.45
C GLN A 268 9.14 3.07 -13.45
N LEU A 269 8.57 4.10 -14.07
CA LEU A 269 8.84 5.48 -13.74
C LEU A 269 7.52 6.25 -13.69
N ASP A 270 7.23 6.93 -12.58
CA ASP A 270 6.08 7.82 -12.50
C ASP A 270 6.38 9.13 -13.25
N SER A 271 5.36 9.66 -13.93
CA SER A 271 5.48 10.82 -14.83
C SER A 271 5.91 12.15 -14.18
N ASP A 272 5.90 12.18 -12.85
CA ASP A 272 6.31 13.29 -11.99
C ASP A 272 7.64 13.04 -11.29
N ASP A 273 8.30 11.91 -11.51
CA ASP A 273 9.53 11.52 -10.85
C ASP A 273 10.69 11.35 -11.86
N ILE A 274 11.90 11.05 -11.35
CA ILE A 274 13.08 10.78 -12.18
C ILE A 274 13.92 9.64 -11.59
N TYR A 275 14.67 8.94 -12.43
CA TYR A 275 15.73 8.06 -11.94
C TYR A 275 16.86 8.86 -11.30
N LYS A 276 17.51 8.27 -10.29
CA LYS A 276 18.55 8.97 -9.52
C LYS A 276 19.77 9.30 -10.38
N ASP A 277 20.17 8.36 -11.21
CA ASP A 277 21.37 8.46 -12.04
C ASP A 277 21.25 7.59 -13.30
N GLU A 278 22.25 7.68 -14.16
CA GLU A 278 22.35 6.95 -15.43
C GLU A 278 22.57 5.44 -15.30
N HIS A 279 22.69 4.89 -14.09
CA HIS A 279 22.93 3.46 -13.86
C HIS A 279 21.72 2.72 -13.26
N THR A 280 20.68 3.44 -12.89
CA THR A 280 19.47 2.90 -12.25
C THR A 280 18.89 1.70 -12.99
N LEU A 281 18.68 1.80 -14.31
CA LEU A 281 18.10 0.70 -15.11
C LEU A 281 18.98 -0.55 -15.10
N ARG A 282 20.30 -0.37 -15.18
CA ARG A 282 21.27 -1.45 -15.09
C ARG A 282 21.18 -2.14 -13.74
N THR A 283 21.16 -1.39 -12.64
CA THR A 283 21.05 -1.94 -11.28
C THR A 283 19.77 -2.76 -11.10
N VAL A 284 18.65 -2.31 -11.67
CA VAL A 284 17.38 -3.05 -11.64
C VAL A 284 17.50 -4.38 -12.38
N VAL A 285 17.98 -4.39 -13.62
CA VAL A 285 18.10 -5.61 -14.44
C VAL A 285 19.13 -6.58 -13.85
N GLU A 286 20.27 -6.10 -13.37
CA GLU A 286 21.26 -6.94 -12.68
C GLU A 286 20.69 -7.58 -11.41
N THR A 287 19.80 -6.89 -10.70
CA THR A 287 19.13 -7.44 -9.50
C THR A 287 18.19 -8.58 -9.84
N PHE A 288 17.45 -8.52 -10.97
CA PHE A 288 16.66 -9.66 -11.45
C PHE A 288 17.52 -10.90 -11.63
N HIS A 289 18.64 -10.75 -12.36
CA HIS A 289 19.54 -11.86 -12.66
C HIS A 289 20.24 -12.40 -11.41
N ARG A 290 20.71 -11.51 -10.52
CA ARG A 290 21.39 -11.90 -9.27
C ARG A 290 20.46 -12.65 -8.32
N GLU A 291 19.23 -12.17 -8.16
CA GLU A 291 18.31 -12.68 -7.13
C GLU A 291 17.32 -13.72 -7.66
N GLN A 292 17.23 -13.90 -8.99
CA GLN A 292 16.30 -14.79 -9.68
C GLN A 292 14.87 -14.55 -9.19
N CYS A 293 14.42 -13.30 -9.29
CA CYS A 293 13.17 -12.82 -8.71
C CYS A 293 12.14 -12.45 -9.78
N ALA A 294 10.86 -12.42 -9.38
CA ALA A 294 9.74 -12.07 -10.26
C ALA A 294 9.49 -10.56 -10.36
N MET A 295 9.93 -9.84 -9.33
CA MET A 295 9.74 -8.40 -9.18
C MET A 295 10.96 -7.84 -8.43
N VAL A 296 11.37 -6.64 -8.78
CA VAL A 296 12.40 -5.88 -8.06
C VAL A 296 11.75 -4.62 -7.52
N ILE A 297 12.07 -4.26 -6.28
CA ILE A 297 11.63 -3.02 -5.68
C ILE A 297 12.84 -2.27 -5.13
N GLY A 298 12.98 -1.04 -5.57
CA GLY A 298 14.03 -0.15 -5.09
C GLY A 298 13.64 0.65 -3.86
N SER A 299 14.52 1.60 -3.59
CA SER A 299 14.35 2.66 -2.62
C SER A 299 14.43 4.01 -3.32
N TYR A 300 13.88 5.02 -2.68
CA TYR A 300 13.75 6.34 -3.29
C TYR A 300 14.05 7.47 -2.31
N GLN A 301 14.55 8.57 -2.85
CA GLN A 301 14.79 9.80 -2.14
C GLN A 301 13.60 10.74 -2.34
N MET A 302 13.01 11.21 -1.24
CA MET A 302 11.97 12.24 -1.26
C MET A 302 12.60 13.61 -1.48
N THR A 303 12.06 14.36 -2.44
CA THR A 303 12.50 15.71 -2.79
C THR A 303 11.32 16.65 -3.07
N ASP A 304 11.57 17.95 -3.02
CA ASP A 304 10.65 18.96 -3.54
C ASP A 304 10.71 19.05 -5.08
N PHE A 305 9.96 20.00 -5.65
CA PHE A 305 9.96 20.26 -7.09
C PHE A 305 11.35 20.61 -7.66
N HIS A 306 12.24 21.17 -6.83
CA HIS A 306 13.59 21.60 -7.19
C HIS A 306 14.66 20.55 -6.85
N LEU A 307 14.23 19.30 -6.62
CA LEU A 307 15.09 18.15 -6.28
C LEU A 307 15.85 18.33 -4.96
N GLN A 308 15.41 19.23 -4.08
CA GLN A 308 15.99 19.36 -2.75
C GLN A 308 15.39 18.29 -1.82
N PRO A 309 16.21 17.54 -1.07
CA PRO A 309 15.71 16.53 -0.14
C PRO A 309 14.71 17.10 0.87
N ILE A 310 13.59 16.42 1.04
CA ILE A 310 12.58 16.76 2.05
C ILE A 310 12.38 15.59 3.02
N PRO A 311 11.94 15.84 4.27
CA PRO A 311 11.60 14.77 5.20
C PRO A 311 10.56 13.79 4.61
N PRO A 312 10.67 12.49 4.91
CA PRO A 312 11.64 11.85 5.79
C PRO A 312 13.02 11.56 5.13
N GLY A 313 13.21 11.94 3.87
CA GLY A 313 14.43 11.71 3.11
C GLY A 313 14.39 10.39 2.33
N LEU A 314 15.26 9.44 2.70
CA LEU A 314 15.33 8.11 2.07
C LEU A 314 14.17 7.23 2.56
N ILE A 315 13.50 6.57 1.62
CA ILE A 315 12.53 5.52 1.86
C ILE A 315 13.08 4.20 1.30
N ASP A 316 13.55 3.32 2.17
CA ASP A 316 14.23 2.07 1.79
C ASP A 316 13.44 0.78 2.09
N HIS A 317 12.36 0.89 2.85
CA HIS A 317 11.51 -0.21 3.31
C HIS A 317 12.32 -1.37 3.93
N LYS A 318 13.24 -1.03 4.84
CA LYS A 318 14.04 -2.01 5.61
C LYS A 318 13.21 -3.02 6.42
N GLU A 319 11.91 -2.80 6.58
CA GLU A 319 10.98 -3.79 7.14
C GLU A 319 10.76 -5.03 6.26
N TRP A 320 11.19 -4.99 4.99
CA TRP A 320 11.19 -6.18 4.14
C TRP A 320 12.42 -7.04 4.40
N THR A 321 12.21 -8.30 4.82
CA THR A 321 13.28 -9.29 5.00
C THR A 321 13.05 -10.52 4.13
N PRO A 322 14.10 -11.26 3.73
CA PRO A 322 13.95 -12.55 3.06
C PRO A 322 13.10 -13.56 3.85
N GLU A 323 13.13 -13.48 5.18
CA GLU A 323 12.48 -14.44 6.07
C GLU A 323 10.98 -14.22 6.19
N ASN A 324 10.51 -12.96 6.18
CA ASN A 324 9.10 -12.65 6.49
C ASN A 324 8.51 -11.47 5.73
N GLY A 325 9.24 -10.83 4.82
CA GLY A 325 8.78 -9.67 4.05
C GLY A 325 7.46 -9.92 3.31
N HIS A 326 7.28 -11.12 2.73
CA HIS A 326 6.06 -11.54 2.03
C HIS A 326 4.83 -11.72 2.94
N ASN A 327 5.03 -12.02 4.23
CA ASN A 327 3.95 -12.05 5.23
C ASN A 327 3.70 -10.64 5.77
N ASN A 328 4.77 -9.90 6.09
CA ASN A 328 4.69 -8.52 6.57
C ASN A 328 4.03 -7.57 5.54
N ALA A 329 4.16 -7.91 4.25
CA ALA A 329 3.51 -7.23 3.13
C ALA A 329 2.00 -7.04 3.32
N LEU A 330 1.30 -7.99 3.94
CA LEU A 330 -0.14 -7.93 4.18
C LEU A 330 -0.53 -6.87 5.23
N ARG A 331 0.40 -6.48 6.10
CA ARG A 331 0.18 -5.50 7.16
C ARG A 331 0.45 -4.08 6.66
N VAL A 332 1.58 -3.86 5.98
CA VAL A 332 2.06 -2.52 5.64
C VAL A 332 1.31 -1.88 4.47
N ASN A 333 1.44 -0.55 4.34
CA ASN A 333 0.74 0.24 3.32
C ASN A 333 1.45 0.32 1.97
N GLY A 334 2.60 -0.26 1.78
CA GLY A 334 3.25 -0.22 0.49
C GLY A 334 4.50 -1.07 0.50
N LEU A 335 4.92 -1.47 -0.69
CA LEU A 335 6.14 -2.26 -0.86
C LEU A 335 7.33 -1.39 -1.27
N GLY A 336 7.11 -0.11 -1.56
CA GLY A 336 8.14 0.82 -2.03
C GLY A 336 8.22 0.93 -3.55
N ALA A 337 9.02 1.89 -4.02
CA ALA A 337 9.18 2.26 -5.43
C ALA A 337 10.69 2.51 -5.72
N PRO A 338 11.13 2.48 -6.99
CA PRO A 338 10.38 2.06 -8.17
C PRO A 338 10.20 0.55 -8.16
N ARG A 339 9.23 0.07 -8.94
CA ARG A 339 8.97 -1.36 -9.11
C ARG A 339 9.35 -1.77 -10.52
N ALA A 340 9.88 -2.97 -10.65
CA ALA A 340 10.08 -3.61 -11.93
C ALA A 340 9.56 -5.03 -11.87
N PHE A 341 9.16 -5.55 -13.02
CA PHE A 341 8.52 -6.86 -13.13
C PHE A 341 9.12 -7.66 -14.28
N TYR A 342 9.18 -8.98 -14.10
CA TYR A 342 9.41 -9.89 -15.21
C TYR A 342 8.17 -9.93 -16.12
N THR A 343 8.31 -9.42 -17.35
CA THR A 343 7.19 -9.16 -18.27
C THR A 343 6.34 -10.41 -18.56
N PRO A 344 6.90 -11.61 -18.82
CA PRO A 344 6.08 -12.81 -19.05
C PRO A 344 5.13 -13.13 -17.89
N LEU A 345 5.60 -12.97 -16.65
CA LEU A 345 4.77 -13.20 -15.47
C LEU A 345 3.69 -12.11 -15.35
N LEU A 346 4.07 -10.84 -15.53
CA LEU A 346 3.12 -9.74 -15.41
C LEU A 346 2.03 -9.78 -16.49
N ARG A 347 2.34 -10.26 -17.70
CA ARG A 347 1.34 -10.50 -18.76
C ARG A 347 0.28 -11.54 -18.35
N ALA A 348 0.65 -12.51 -17.52
CA ALA A 348 -0.27 -13.51 -16.97
C ALA A 348 -1.00 -13.03 -15.70
N LEU A 349 -0.53 -11.96 -15.06
CA LEU A 349 -1.07 -11.38 -13.83
C LEU A 349 -1.45 -9.91 -14.04
N PRO A 350 -2.54 -9.61 -14.78
CA PRO A 350 -2.89 -8.25 -15.13
C PRO A 350 -3.17 -7.41 -13.88
N LEU A 351 -2.70 -6.16 -13.90
CA LEU A 351 -2.94 -5.19 -12.84
C LEU A 351 -4.44 -4.85 -12.75
N PRO A 352 -4.98 -4.62 -11.55
CA PRO A 352 -6.32 -4.04 -11.41
C PRO A 352 -6.41 -2.68 -12.12
N ASN A 353 -7.48 -2.42 -12.87
CA ASN A 353 -7.72 -1.13 -13.52
C ASN A 353 -8.18 -0.07 -12.51
N THR A 354 -7.24 0.41 -11.69
CA THR A 354 -7.42 1.46 -10.68
C THR A 354 -6.20 2.39 -10.72
N SER A 355 -6.29 3.53 -10.02
CA SER A 355 -5.19 4.47 -9.83
C SER A 355 -4.71 4.53 -8.37
N TYR A 356 -5.06 3.50 -7.59
CA TYR A 356 -4.60 3.34 -6.23
C TYR A 356 -4.64 1.85 -5.82
N GLY A 357 -3.48 1.30 -5.44
CA GLY A 357 -3.33 -0.06 -4.92
C GLY A 357 -3.13 -1.15 -5.97
N GLU A 358 -3.06 -0.81 -7.26
CA GLU A 358 -2.77 -1.74 -8.35
C GLU A 358 -1.39 -2.41 -8.21
N ASP A 359 -0.39 -1.64 -7.82
CA ASP A 359 0.98 -2.08 -7.55
C ASP A 359 1.03 -3.04 -6.35
N TYR A 360 0.30 -2.71 -5.30
CA TYR A 360 0.20 -3.49 -4.08
C TYR A 360 -0.50 -4.83 -4.31
N ALA A 361 -1.54 -4.86 -5.15
CA ALA A 361 -2.22 -6.11 -5.53
C ALA A 361 -1.29 -7.09 -6.25
N ILE A 362 -0.49 -6.59 -7.22
CA ILE A 362 0.49 -7.44 -7.90
C ILE A 362 1.61 -7.85 -6.96
N GLY A 363 2.14 -6.94 -6.15
CA GLY A 363 3.20 -7.28 -5.21
C GLY A 363 2.79 -8.36 -4.19
N LEU A 364 1.55 -8.31 -3.70
CA LEU A 364 1.00 -9.38 -2.86
C LEU A 364 0.89 -10.71 -3.61
N THR A 365 0.37 -10.70 -4.84
CA THR A 365 0.24 -11.90 -5.67
C THR A 365 1.59 -12.52 -6.02
N VAL A 366 2.59 -11.69 -6.33
CA VAL A 366 3.96 -12.12 -6.64
C VAL A 366 4.62 -12.69 -5.38
N SER A 367 4.56 -11.97 -4.26
CA SER A 367 5.19 -12.39 -3.00
C SER A 367 4.60 -13.67 -2.39
N ARG A 368 3.42 -14.11 -2.85
CA ARG A 368 2.85 -15.41 -2.49
C ARG A 368 3.66 -16.59 -3.03
N ASN A 369 4.28 -16.43 -4.19
CA ASN A 369 4.86 -17.57 -4.95
C ASN A 369 6.33 -17.39 -5.28
N TYR A 370 6.76 -16.14 -5.48
CA TYR A 370 8.05 -15.82 -6.06
C TYR A 370 8.78 -14.78 -5.23
N ARG A 371 10.11 -14.83 -5.30
CA ARG A 371 10.96 -13.84 -4.67
C ARG A 371 10.71 -12.45 -5.24
N ILE A 372 10.70 -11.46 -4.34
CA ILE A 372 10.81 -10.03 -4.68
C ILE A 372 12.22 -9.59 -4.28
N GLY A 373 12.99 -9.07 -5.25
CA GLY A 373 14.31 -8.53 -5.00
C GLY A 373 14.27 -7.09 -4.49
N ARG A 374 15.28 -6.70 -3.71
CA ARG A 374 15.34 -5.40 -3.03
C ARG A 374 16.61 -4.63 -3.36
N ILE A 375 16.47 -3.33 -3.65
CA ILE A 375 17.59 -2.40 -3.79
C ILE A 375 17.45 -1.31 -2.71
N TYR A 376 18.30 -1.37 -1.68
CA TYR A 376 18.22 -0.47 -0.52
C TYR A 376 18.97 0.86 -0.71
N ASP A 377 19.85 0.94 -1.70
CA ASP A 377 20.41 2.23 -2.13
C ASP A 377 19.39 2.96 -3.00
N PRO A 378 19.19 4.28 -2.81
CA PRO A 378 18.20 5.01 -3.59
C PRO A 378 18.59 4.97 -5.06
N ILE A 379 17.63 4.60 -5.91
CA ILE A 379 17.76 4.58 -7.37
C ILE A 379 16.73 5.50 -8.05
N TYR A 380 15.95 6.21 -7.25
CA TYR A 380 14.77 6.94 -7.72
C TYR A 380 14.56 8.19 -6.89
N ILE A 381 14.12 9.27 -7.54
CA ILE A 381 13.85 10.55 -6.89
C ILE A 381 12.35 10.81 -7.00
N CYS A 382 11.68 10.71 -5.85
CA CYS A 382 10.25 11.00 -5.74
C CYS A 382 10.07 12.48 -5.45
N ARG A 383 9.44 13.21 -6.36
CA ARG A 383 9.17 14.65 -6.22
C ARG A 383 7.80 14.86 -5.57
N ARG A 384 7.72 15.80 -4.63
CA ARG A 384 6.47 16.26 -4.02
C ARG A 384 6.26 17.75 -4.26
N TRP A 385 5.07 18.12 -4.73
CA TRP A 385 4.63 19.52 -4.87
C TRP A 385 3.10 19.64 -4.75
N GLU A 386 2.59 20.87 -4.77
CA GLU A 386 1.19 21.22 -4.46
C GLU A 386 0.14 20.51 -5.35
N ASP A 387 0.45 20.27 -6.63
CA ASP A 387 -0.41 19.54 -7.58
C ASP A 387 -0.24 18.01 -7.55
N ASN A 388 0.58 17.43 -6.65
CA ASN A 388 0.63 15.97 -6.52
C ASN A 388 -0.72 15.45 -6.04
N SER A 389 -1.23 14.42 -6.69
CA SER A 389 -2.56 13.83 -6.41
C SER A 389 -2.75 13.31 -4.98
N ASP A 390 -1.67 13.19 -4.21
CA ASP A 390 -1.63 12.68 -2.83
C ASP A 390 -1.41 13.76 -1.76
N ALA A 391 -1.14 15.02 -2.14
CA ALA A 391 -0.96 16.10 -1.19
C ALA A 391 -2.33 16.52 -0.61
N ALA A 392 -2.62 16.09 0.62
CA ALA A 392 -3.82 16.42 1.39
C ALA A 392 -5.15 15.85 0.84
N LEU A 393 -5.20 14.52 0.66
CA LEU A 393 -6.48 13.81 0.47
C LEU A 393 -7.42 14.06 1.66
N ASP A 394 -8.67 14.44 1.37
CA ASP A 394 -9.74 14.45 2.39
C ASP A 394 -9.91 13.04 3.00
N VAL A 395 -10.32 13.00 4.26
CA VAL A 395 -10.51 11.77 5.06
C VAL A 395 -11.41 10.78 4.31
N THR A 396 -12.47 11.25 3.65
CA THR A 396 -13.38 10.39 2.87
C THR A 396 -12.65 9.66 1.73
N ARG A 397 -11.80 10.38 0.99
CA ARG A 397 -11.04 9.81 -0.12
C ARG A 397 -9.94 8.87 0.39
N SER A 398 -9.28 9.24 1.48
CA SER A 398 -8.32 8.38 2.18
C SER A 398 -8.97 7.06 2.62
N ASN A 399 -10.12 7.14 3.30
CA ASN A 399 -10.88 5.97 3.77
C ASN A 399 -11.29 5.06 2.60
N ARG A 400 -11.79 5.63 1.49
CA ARG A 400 -12.13 4.83 0.31
C ARG A 400 -10.94 4.08 -0.28
N ASN A 401 -9.81 4.76 -0.41
CA ASN A 401 -8.55 4.22 -0.92
C ASN A 401 -8.02 3.09 -0.03
N ASN A 402 -7.99 3.34 1.27
CA ASN A 402 -7.57 2.41 2.30
C ASN A 402 -8.47 1.17 2.38
N PHE A 403 -9.78 1.35 2.31
CA PHE A 403 -10.76 0.25 2.30
C PHE A 403 -10.59 -0.66 1.07
N TYR A 404 -10.33 -0.08 -0.11
CA TYR A 404 -10.03 -0.86 -1.30
C TYR A 404 -8.75 -1.70 -1.14
N LYS A 405 -7.68 -1.15 -0.56
CA LYS A 405 -6.47 -1.94 -0.27
C LYS A 405 -6.69 -3.04 0.76
N ASP A 406 -7.58 -2.83 1.72
CA ASP A 406 -7.97 -3.91 2.64
C ASP A 406 -8.72 -5.03 1.92
N LYS A 407 -9.46 -4.73 0.84
CA LYS A 407 -10.07 -5.78 -0.01
C LYS A 407 -9.01 -6.60 -0.71
N ILE A 408 -7.99 -5.94 -1.25
CA ILE A 408 -6.84 -6.62 -1.84
C ILE A 408 -6.18 -7.55 -0.81
N ARG A 409 -5.92 -7.07 0.42
CA ARG A 409 -5.38 -7.90 1.51
C ARG A 409 -6.28 -9.08 1.85
N THR A 410 -7.59 -8.86 1.87
CA THR A 410 -8.57 -9.90 2.18
C THR A 410 -8.60 -10.97 1.10
N TRP A 411 -8.56 -10.61 -0.19
CA TRP A 411 -8.50 -11.56 -1.29
C TRP A 411 -7.20 -12.37 -1.26
N GLU A 412 -6.08 -11.71 -0.98
CA GLU A 412 -4.80 -12.39 -0.83
C GLU A 412 -4.81 -13.34 0.37
N LEU A 413 -5.29 -12.89 1.54
CA LEU A 413 -5.45 -13.72 2.73
C LEU A 413 -6.26 -14.98 2.41
N GLN A 414 -7.41 -14.83 1.76
CA GLN A 414 -8.25 -15.96 1.35
C GLN A 414 -7.56 -16.89 0.35
N ALA A 415 -6.75 -16.35 -0.56
CA ALA A 415 -6.01 -17.17 -1.51
C ALA A 415 -4.91 -18.01 -0.84
N ARG A 416 -4.21 -17.45 0.17
CA ARG A 416 -3.23 -18.18 0.96
C ARG A 416 -3.88 -19.31 1.79
N ILE A 417 -5.02 -19.04 2.39
CA ILE A 417 -5.78 -20.06 3.15
C ILE A 417 -6.17 -21.22 2.23
N ARG A 418 -6.78 -20.92 1.07
CA ARG A 418 -7.15 -21.96 0.09
C ARG A 418 -5.96 -22.76 -0.41
N MET A 419 -4.83 -22.11 -0.66
CA MET A 419 -3.61 -22.78 -1.13
C MET A 419 -3.15 -23.87 -0.14
N HIS A 420 -3.24 -23.62 1.18
CA HIS A 420 -2.87 -24.64 2.17
C HIS A 420 -3.97 -25.66 2.41
N GLU A 421 -5.24 -25.30 2.29
CA GLU A 421 -6.37 -26.24 2.36
C GLU A 421 -6.31 -27.27 1.22
N GLU A 422 -5.87 -26.89 0.02
CA GLU A 422 -5.76 -27.80 -1.15
C GLU A 422 -4.55 -28.76 -1.08
N ILE A 423 -3.58 -28.48 -0.22
CA ILE A 423 -2.37 -29.30 0.00
C ILE A 423 -2.57 -30.29 1.18
N SER A 424 -3.55 -30.02 2.04
CA SER A 424 -3.92 -30.79 3.24
C SER A 424 -4.86 -31.96 2.91
#